data_AF-A0A7C1Y2Q2-F1
#
_entry.id   AF-A0A7C1Y2Q2-F1
#
_cell.length_a   1.000
_cell.length_b   1.000
_cell.length_c   1.000
_cell.angle_alpha   90.00
_cell.angle_beta   90.00
_cell.angle_gamma   90.00
#
_symmetry.space_group_name_H-M   'P 1'
#
loop_
_entity.id
_entity.type
_entity.pdbx_description
1 polymer ?
#
loop_
_entity_poly.entity_id
_entity_poly.type
_entity_poly.pdbx_seq_one_letter_code
_entity_poly.pdbx_strand_id
1 'polypeptide(L)'
;MPGPRMPGQCVVTVMMDSGRQRDARQGGPGSMAKVNYYEVLRVPVNAGDDEIVAAHHRLVSLLVPDLHPRASAAAKRELCEAVKLVDTARGVLTRPALRREHDSELGKPAPSEPPADPTNTDGCMICGSTPANHVVFRRQQGMLYRRRIWRVEGTVCRDCGRSVGRDWQSRTLIAGWWGMISLFVNSYYVLANTVELFGLFGLDRPDRDPATASPLPAPLDPKPPLILRLGPLFFVALIVVIILVNRAGA
;
A
#
# COMPACT_ATOMS: atom_id res chain seq x y z
N MET A 1 13.34 -29.98 -11.46
CA MET A 1 12.29 -29.12 -12.03
C MET A 1 11.65 -28.33 -10.90
N PRO A 2 11.80 -27.00 -10.83
CA PRO A 2 11.18 -26.22 -9.76
C PRO A 2 9.67 -26.12 -10.00
N GLY A 3 8.89 -26.40 -8.95
CA GLY A 3 7.43 -26.41 -8.98
C GLY A 3 6.78 -25.04 -9.25
N PRO A 4 5.45 -24.99 -9.41
CA PRO A 4 4.73 -23.77 -9.76
C PRO A 4 4.87 -22.69 -8.68
N ARG A 5 5.21 -21.47 -9.11
CA ARG A 5 5.42 -20.26 -8.29
C ARG A 5 4.12 -19.82 -7.61
N MET A 6 4.17 -19.59 -6.29
CA MET A 6 3.11 -18.86 -5.59
C MET A 6 3.23 -17.35 -5.85
N PRO A 7 2.11 -16.63 -6.09
CA PRO A 7 2.11 -15.17 -6.18
C PRO A 7 2.51 -14.56 -4.82
N GLY A 8 3.46 -13.62 -4.82
CA GLY A 8 3.92 -12.94 -3.59
C GLY A 8 5.36 -13.24 -3.16
N GLN A 9 6.09 -14.14 -3.84
CA GLN A 9 7.53 -14.26 -3.59
C GLN A 9 8.29 -13.11 -4.24
N CYS A 10 8.67 -12.14 -3.41
CA CYS A 10 9.75 -11.21 -3.67
C CYS A 10 11.08 -11.98 -3.79
N VAL A 11 11.28 -12.68 -4.91
CA VAL A 11 12.62 -13.10 -5.31
C VAL A 11 13.30 -11.84 -5.80
N VAL A 12 13.97 -11.14 -4.88
CA VAL A 12 15.06 -10.26 -5.28
C VAL A 12 16.08 -11.20 -5.89
N THR A 13 16.13 -11.26 -7.22
CA THR A 13 17.33 -11.78 -7.88
C THR A 13 18.43 -10.85 -7.43
N VAL A 14 19.19 -11.28 -6.42
CA VAL A 14 20.48 -10.72 -6.12
C VAL A 14 21.32 -11.10 -7.34
N MET A 15 21.23 -10.30 -8.41
CA MET A 15 22.32 -10.25 -9.35
C MET A 15 23.47 -9.70 -8.53
N MET A 16 24.35 -10.61 -8.11
CA MET A 16 25.64 -10.26 -7.56
C MET A 16 26.41 -9.52 -8.64
N ASP A 17 26.27 -8.20 -8.66
CA ASP A 17 27.20 -7.32 -9.33
C ASP A 17 28.43 -7.23 -8.43
N SER A 18 29.31 -8.21 -8.61
CA SER A 18 30.61 -8.32 -7.95
C SER A 18 31.53 -7.21 -8.50
N GLY A 19 31.30 -5.95 -8.10
CA GLY A 19 31.99 -4.87 -8.78
C GLY A 19 31.84 -3.45 -8.25
N ARG A 20 31.40 -3.18 -7.01
CA ARG A 20 31.58 -1.84 -6.40
C ARG A 20 31.41 -1.80 -4.88
N GLN A 21 32.29 -2.48 -4.15
CA GLN A 21 32.54 -2.18 -2.73
C GLN A 21 33.59 -1.08 -2.65
N ARG A 22 33.14 0.15 -2.36
CA ARG A 22 33.88 1.17 -1.61
C ARG A 22 32.93 2.34 -1.32
N ASP A 23 33.03 2.82 -0.08
CA ASP A 23 32.48 4.09 0.44
C ASP A 23 31.05 4.06 0.98
N ALA A 24 30.91 3.58 2.23
CA ALA A 24 30.28 4.33 3.33
C ALA A 24 30.34 3.52 4.64
N ARG A 25 31.49 3.54 5.30
CA ARG A 25 31.54 3.38 6.76
C ARG A 25 31.23 4.74 7.37
N GLN A 26 30.18 4.85 8.18
CA GLN A 26 30.17 5.61 9.44
C GLN A 26 28.84 5.42 10.18
N GLY A 27 28.92 4.78 11.34
CA GLY A 27 27.82 4.53 12.29
C GLY A 27 28.25 3.45 13.29
N GLY A 28 28.89 3.85 14.39
CA GLY A 28 29.32 2.98 15.50
C GLY A 28 28.15 2.39 16.32
N PRO A 29 28.40 1.64 17.41
CA PRO A 29 27.41 0.82 18.09
C PRO A 29 26.51 1.68 18.97
N GLY A 30 25.61 2.44 18.34
CA GLY A 30 24.41 2.96 18.99
C GLY A 30 23.37 1.85 19.00
N SER A 31 22.83 1.56 20.19
CA SER A 31 21.59 0.81 20.43
C SER A 31 20.76 0.61 19.15
N MET A 32 20.72 -0.60 18.59
CA MET A 32 19.67 -0.96 17.64
C MET A 32 18.35 -0.73 18.37
N ALA A 33 17.66 0.37 18.07
CA ALA A 33 16.32 0.58 18.57
C ALA A 33 15.51 -0.65 18.17
N LYS A 34 15.13 -1.45 19.16
CA LYS A 34 14.42 -2.70 18.93
C LYS A 34 13.10 -2.35 18.24
N VAL A 35 12.84 -2.97 17.10
CA VAL A 35 11.64 -2.67 16.31
C VAL A 35 10.40 -3.03 17.11
N ASN A 36 9.53 -2.06 17.39
CA ASN A 36 8.25 -2.30 18.04
C ASN A 36 7.23 -2.89 17.04
N TYR A 37 6.94 -4.19 17.15
CA TYR A 37 6.03 -4.86 16.20
C TYR A 37 4.57 -4.41 16.31
N TYR A 38 4.15 -3.92 17.48
CA TYR A 38 2.81 -3.36 17.67
C TYR A 38 2.63 -2.08 16.84
N GLU A 39 3.63 -1.20 16.86
CA GLU A 39 3.66 0.02 16.03
C GLU A 39 3.73 -0.31 14.53
N VAL A 40 4.54 -1.31 14.14
CA VAL A 40 4.63 -1.77 12.74
C VAL A 40 3.27 -2.23 12.21
N LEU A 41 2.51 -3.01 12.99
CA LEU A 41 1.18 -3.46 12.59
C LEU A 41 0.07 -2.44 12.84
N ARG A 42 0.37 -1.32 13.51
CA ARG A 42 -0.60 -0.30 13.93
C ARG A 42 -1.72 -0.90 14.79
N VAL A 43 -1.33 -1.72 15.76
CA VAL A 43 -2.23 -2.35 16.74
C VAL A 43 -1.80 -2.00 18.16
N PRO A 44 -2.73 -1.89 19.12
CA PRO A 44 -2.36 -1.65 20.51
C PRO A 44 -1.67 -2.89 21.12
N VAL A 45 -0.92 -2.69 22.21
CA VAL A 45 -0.16 -3.76 22.89
C VAL A 45 -1.07 -4.88 23.41
N ASN A 46 -2.30 -4.55 23.77
CA ASN A 46 -3.32 -5.49 24.23
C ASN A 46 -4.14 -6.13 23.09
N ALA A 47 -3.77 -5.92 21.82
CA ALA A 47 -4.53 -6.44 20.69
C ALA A 47 -4.67 -7.97 20.71
N GLY A 48 -5.87 -8.43 20.36
CA GLY A 48 -6.17 -9.85 20.20
C GLY A 48 -5.58 -10.43 18.89
N ASP A 49 -5.53 -11.77 18.79
CA ASP A 49 -4.97 -12.43 17.61
C ASP A 49 -5.76 -12.11 16.33
N ASP A 50 -7.09 -12.01 16.42
CA ASP A 50 -7.95 -11.65 15.29
C ASP A 50 -7.67 -10.22 14.78
N GLU A 51 -7.41 -9.28 15.69
CA GLU A 51 -7.07 -7.90 15.35
C GLU A 51 -5.69 -7.81 14.69
N ILE A 52 -4.71 -8.58 15.19
CA ILE A 52 -3.36 -8.71 14.62
C ILE A 52 -3.44 -9.26 13.20
N VAL A 53 -4.23 -10.32 12.98
CA VAL A 53 -4.44 -10.92 11.66
C VAL A 53 -5.14 -9.95 10.72
N ALA A 54 -6.18 -9.25 11.18
CA ALA A 54 -6.87 -8.25 10.39
C ALA A 54 -5.94 -7.08 9.98
N ALA A 55 -5.11 -6.60 10.91
CA ALA A 55 -4.14 -5.53 10.64
C ALA A 55 -3.07 -5.96 9.63
N HIS A 56 -2.54 -7.18 9.76
CA HIS A 56 -1.64 -7.77 8.79
C HIS A 56 -2.25 -7.82 7.39
N HIS A 57 -3.46 -8.36 7.25
CA HIS A 57 -4.14 -8.42 5.96
C HIS A 57 -4.36 -7.04 5.35
N ARG A 58 -4.74 -6.04 6.16
CA ARG A 58 -4.87 -4.64 5.70
C ARG A 58 -3.56 -4.11 5.15
N LEU A 59 -2.45 -4.22 5.90
CA LEU A 59 -1.15 -3.73 5.48
C LEU A 59 -0.61 -4.46 4.24
N VAL A 60 -0.68 -5.79 4.21
CA VAL A 60 -0.24 -6.56 3.03
C VAL A 60 -1.04 -6.15 1.79
N SER A 61 -2.35 -5.92 1.91
CA SER A 61 -3.19 -5.47 0.80
C SER A 61 -2.83 -4.08 0.24
N LEU A 62 -1.98 -3.32 0.94
CA LEU A 62 -1.46 -2.02 0.53
C LEU A 62 -0.01 -2.08 0.02
N LEU A 63 0.78 -3.01 0.55
CA LEU A 63 2.24 -3.06 0.34
C LEU A 63 2.71 -4.02 -0.75
N VAL A 64 1.87 -4.96 -1.18
CA VAL A 64 2.27 -5.99 -2.16
C VAL A 64 2.81 -5.34 -3.45
N PRO A 65 4.03 -5.70 -3.92
CA PRO A 65 4.64 -5.08 -5.11
C PRO A 65 3.84 -5.19 -6.40
N ASP A 66 2.96 -6.19 -6.53
CA ASP A 66 2.05 -6.34 -7.68
C ASP A 66 1.00 -5.23 -7.76
N LEU A 67 0.80 -4.49 -6.67
CA LEU A 67 0.04 -3.24 -6.66
C LEU A 67 0.83 -2.06 -7.25
N HIS A 68 2.12 -2.26 -7.51
CA HIS A 68 3.06 -1.25 -8.00
C HIS A 68 3.85 -1.74 -9.24
N PRO A 69 3.18 -2.15 -10.34
CA PRO A 69 3.86 -2.75 -11.50
C PRO A 69 4.90 -1.82 -12.14
N ARG A 70 4.66 -0.50 -12.09
CA ARG A 70 5.52 0.55 -12.65
C ARG A 70 6.50 1.19 -11.65
N ALA A 71 6.58 0.69 -10.42
CA ALA A 71 7.58 1.17 -9.48
C ALA A 71 9.01 0.82 -9.93
N SER A 72 9.99 1.64 -9.56
CA SER A 72 11.41 1.39 -9.80
C SER A 72 11.85 0.09 -9.11
N ALA A 73 12.98 -0.49 -9.54
CA ALA A 73 13.53 -1.67 -8.90
C ALA A 73 13.86 -1.42 -7.42
N ALA A 74 14.33 -0.22 -7.07
CA ALA A 74 14.59 0.19 -5.69
C ALA A 74 13.29 0.24 -4.86
N ALA A 75 12.25 0.93 -5.35
CA ALA A 75 10.97 1.00 -4.67
C ALA A 75 10.30 -0.38 -4.50
N LYS A 76 10.46 -1.28 -5.49
CA LYS A 76 9.99 -2.67 -5.34
C LYS A 76 10.74 -3.44 -4.25
N ARG A 77 12.04 -3.21 -4.08
CA ARG A 77 12.83 -3.83 -3.00
C ARG A 77 12.36 -3.33 -1.63
N GLU A 78 12.12 -2.04 -1.48
CA GLU A 78 11.59 -1.45 -0.23
C GLU A 78 10.21 -2.01 0.12
N LEU A 79 9.30 -2.13 -0.86
CA LEU A 79 7.99 -2.77 -0.64
C LEU A 79 8.13 -4.23 -0.22
N CYS A 80 9.06 -4.98 -0.82
CA CYS A 80 9.33 -6.36 -0.43
C CYS A 80 9.88 -6.47 0.99
N GLU A 81 10.74 -5.55 1.40
CA GLU A 81 11.26 -5.47 2.77
C GLU A 81 10.15 -5.14 3.76
N ALA A 82 9.28 -4.19 3.42
CA ALA A 82 8.12 -3.84 4.23
C ALA A 82 7.16 -5.03 4.42
N VAL A 83 6.87 -5.80 3.36
CA VAL A 83 6.04 -7.01 3.46
C VAL A 83 6.70 -8.05 4.37
N LYS A 84 8.02 -8.28 4.24
CA LYS A 84 8.75 -9.20 5.13
C LYS A 84 8.69 -8.76 6.59
N LEU A 85 8.79 -7.45 6.84
CA LEU A 85 8.70 -6.88 8.18
C LEU A 85 7.31 -7.10 8.78
N VAL A 86 6.25 -6.85 8.01
CA VAL A 86 4.85 -7.09 8.41
C VAL A 86 4.56 -8.58 8.66
N ASP A 87 5.11 -9.48 7.82
CA ASP A 87 5.00 -10.92 8.04
C ASP A 87 5.72 -11.38 9.31
N THR A 88 6.91 -10.83 9.57
CA THR A 88 7.69 -11.11 10.79
C THR A 88 6.94 -10.62 12.03
N ALA A 89 6.40 -9.40 11.99
CA ALA A 89 5.63 -8.83 13.08
C ALA A 89 4.42 -9.70 13.45
N ARG A 90 3.61 -10.13 12.46
CA ARG A 90 2.51 -11.08 12.72
C ARG A 90 3.04 -12.39 13.30
N GLY A 91 4.09 -12.96 12.72
CA GLY A 91 4.67 -14.24 13.17
C GLY A 91 5.16 -14.24 14.61
N VAL A 92 5.67 -13.10 15.10
CA VAL A 92 6.07 -12.90 16.50
C VAL A 92 4.85 -12.70 17.40
N LEU A 93 3.94 -11.79 17.03
CA LEU A 93 2.81 -11.42 17.90
C LEU A 93 1.73 -12.51 18.01
N THR A 94 1.54 -13.36 17.00
CA THR A 94 0.55 -14.47 17.05
C THR A 94 1.04 -15.67 17.87
N ARG A 95 2.34 -15.80 18.19
CA ARG A 95 2.86 -16.92 18.99
C ARG A 95 3.05 -16.49 20.44
N PRO A 96 2.35 -17.07 21.43
CA PRO A 96 2.39 -16.59 22.82
C PRO A 96 3.78 -16.55 23.44
N ALA A 97 4.65 -17.53 23.15
CA ALA A 97 6.02 -17.55 23.67
C ALA A 97 6.87 -16.40 23.09
N LEU A 98 6.82 -16.20 21.77
CA LEU A 98 7.57 -15.14 21.09
C LEU A 98 7.03 -13.74 21.43
N ARG A 99 5.71 -13.60 21.59
CA ARG A 99 5.08 -12.35 22.03
C ARG A 99 5.59 -11.95 23.42
N ARG A 100 5.63 -12.88 24.38
CA ARG A 100 6.14 -12.62 25.74
C ARG A 100 7.63 -12.25 25.75
N GLU A 101 8.44 -12.95 24.97
CA GLU A 101 9.86 -12.62 24.80
C GLU A 101 10.00 -11.20 24.24
N HIS A 102 9.25 -10.88 23.18
CA HIS A 102 9.22 -9.55 22.59
C HIS A 102 8.79 -8.46 23.58
N ASP A 103 7.74 -8.71 24.37
CA ASP A 103 7.23 -7.79 25.39
C ASP A 103 8.25 -7.59 26.52
N SER A 104 8.97 -8.64 26.92
CA SER A 104 10.02 -8.56 27.96
C SER A 104 11.20 -7.71 27.51
N GLU A 105 11.60 -7.85 26.25
CA GLU A 105 12.71 -7.15 25.64
C GLU A 105 12.37 -5.68 25.31
N LEU A 106 11.10 -5.32 25.05
CA LEU A 106 10.69 -3.92 24.95
C LEU A 106 10.75 -3.19 26.30
N GLY A 107 10.81 -3.95 27.41
CA GLY A 107 10.46 -3.45 28.74
C GLY A 107 8.94 -3.22 28.82
N LYS A 108 8.33 -3.24 30.01
CA LYS A 108 6.89 -2.98 30.13
C LYS A 108 6.57 -1.59 29.56
N PRO A 109 5.84 -1.46 28.42
CA PRO A 109 5.20 -0.19 28.13
C PRO A 109 4.16 0.04 29.25
N ALA A 110 4.10 1.27 29.76
CA ALA A 110 3.04 1.65 30.71
C ALA A 110 1.67 1.26 30.12
N PRO A 111 0.67 0.87 30.93
CA PRO A 111 -0.68 0.68 30.43
C PRO A 111 -1.15 2.02 29.86
N SER A 112 -1.06 2.20 28.54
CA SER A 112 -1.60 3.38 27.89
C SER A 112 -3.12 3.26 27.87
N GLU A 113 -3.74 4.43 27.91
CA GLU A 113 -5.17 4.76 28.01
C GLU A 113 -6.17 3.85 27.27
N PRO A 114 -7.47 3.95 27.62
CA PRO A 114 -8.57 3.22 26.99
C PRO A 114 -8.44 3.21 25.47
N PRO A 115 -8.90 2.13 24.78
CA PRO A 115 -8.60 1.89 23.39
C PRO A 115 -8.89 3.13 22.55
N ALA A 116 -7.81 3.78 22.08
CA ALA A 116 -7.90 4.75 21.02
C ALA A 116 -8.62 4.06 19.85
N ASP A 117 -9.59 4.76 19.27
CA ASP A 117 -10.31 4.32 18.09
C ASP A 117 -9.31 3.67 17.10
N PRO A 118 -9.48 2.41 16.69
CA PRO A 118 -8.54 1.71 15.81
C PRO A 118 -8.37 2.42 14.45
N THR A 119 -9.21 3.41 14.14
CA THR A 119 -9.07 4.29 12.97
C THR A 119 -8.23 5.55 13.23
N ASN A 120 -8.00 5.93 14.49
CA ASN A 120 -7.19 7.07 14.88
C ASN A 120 -5.84 6.63 15.45
N THR A 121 -5.03 6.00 14.59
CA THR A 121 -3.58 6.01 14.79
C THR A 121 -3.09 7.35 14.26
N ASP A 122 -2.45 8.18 15.09
CA ASP A 122 -2.09 9.57 14.80
C ASP A 122 -1.26 9.80 13.51
N GLY A 123 -0.86 8.75 12.80
CA GLY A 123 -0.13 8.81 11.54
C GLY A 123 -0.46 7.70 10.54
N CYS A 124 0.11 7.84 9.34
CA CYS A 124 -0.10 6.94 8.22
C CYS A 124 0.25 5.49 8.55
N MET A 125 -0.65 4.54 8.27
CA MET A 125 -0.38 3.13 8.55
C MET A 125 0.77 2.54 7.72
N ILE A 126 1.07 3.13 6.56
CA ILE A 126 2.11 2.66 5.64
C ILE A 126 3.50 3.17 6.06
N CYS A 127 3.62 4.48 6.31
CA CYS A 127 4.92 5.15 6.51
C CYS A 127 5.03 5.95 7.80
N GLY A 128 4.01 5.91 8.67
CA GLY A 128 3.97 6.62 9.95
C GLY A 128 3.86 8.15 9.89
N SER A 129 3.90 8.77 8.71
CA SER A 129 3.86 10.22 8.59
C SER A 129 2.52 10.83 9.02
N THR A 130 2.59 12.04 9.57
CA THR A 130 1.46 12.91 9.88
C THR A 130 1.52 14.16 8.98
N PRO A 131 0.41 14.85 8.68
CA PRO A 131 -0.97 14.47 8.98
C PRO A 131 -1.46 13.31 8.09
N ALA A 132 -2.40 12.53 8.62
CA ALA A 132 -3.03 11.41 7.92
C ALA A 132 -4.55 11.51 8.01
N ASN A 133 -5.25 10.95 7.03
CA ASN A 133 -6.71 10.91 7.00
C ASN A 133 -7.19 9.48 6.73
N HIS A 134 -8.34 9.13 7.31
CA HIS A 134 -9.01 7.88 7.05
C HIS A 134 -9.62 7.88 5.65
N VAL A 135 -9.33 6.86 4.85
CA VAL A 135 -9.85 6.72 3.49
C VAL A 135 -10.31 5.31 3.18
N VAL A 136 -11.30 5.20 2.29
CA VAL A 136 -11.81 3.90 1.79
C VAL A 136 -11.70 3.80 0.27
N PHE A 137 -10.65 3.15 -0.21
CA PHE A 137 -10.49 2.87 -1.63
C PHE A 137 -11.17 1.58 -2.06
N ARG A 138 -11.79 1.62 -3.24
CA ARG A 138 -12.53 0.50 -3.81
C ARG A 138 -12.02 0.22 -5.21
N ARG A 139 -11.71 -1.03 -5.52
CA ARG A 139 -11.31 -1.46 -6.85
C ARG A 139 -12.40 -2.35 -7.40
N GLN A 140 -12.87 -2.03 -8.60
CA GLN A 140 -13.79 -2.86 -9.34
C GLN A 140 -13.12 -3.48 -10.57
N GLN A 141 -13.35 -4.77 -10.77
CA GLN A 141 -13.07 -5.47 -12.02
C GLN A 141 -14.36 -6.11 -12.50
N GLY A 142 -14.88 -5.61 -13.62
CA GLY A 142 -15.93 -6.26 -14.38
C GLY A 142 -15.32 -7.38 -15.23
N MET A 143 -15.85 -8.59 -15.10
CA MET A 143 -15.71 -9.66 -16.09
C MET A 143 -17.08 -9.86 -16.73
N LEU A 144 -17.13 -10.41 -17.94
CA LEU A 144 -18.37 -10.54 -18.72
C LEU A 144 -19.54 -11.15 -17.93
N TYR A 145 -19.25 -12.11 -17.04
CA TYR A 145 -20.25 -12.83 -16.22
C TYR A 145 -20.04 -12.71 -14.71
N ARG A 146 -18.91 -12.17 -14.25
CA ARG A 146 -18.60 -12.08 -12.81
C ARG A 146 -18.00 -10.73 -12.47
N ARG A 147 -18.27 -10.28 -11.25
CA ARG A 147 -17.73 -9.05 -10.73
C ARG A 147 -16.82 -9.37 -9.56
N ARG A 148 -15.68 -8.71 -9.50
CA ARG A 148 -14.81 -8.72 -8.32
C ARG A 148 -14.67 -7.30 -7.80
N ILE A 149 -14.92 -7.16 -6.51
CA ILE A 149 -14.80 -5.90 -5.78
C ILE A 149 -13.76 -6.12 -4.71
N TRP A 150 -12.78 -5.25 -4.65
CA TRP A 150 -11.87 -5.15 -3.53
C TRP A 150 -12.13 -3.83 -2.82
N ARG A 151 -12.03 -3.86 -1.50
CA ARG A 151 -12.11 -2.68 -0.64
C ARG A 151 -10.88 -2.68 0.25
N VAL A 152 -10.25 -1.53 0.36
CA VAL A 152 -9.16 -1.28 1.30
C VAL A 152 -9.46 0.01 2.05
N GLU A 153 -9.27 -0.04 3.36
CA GLU A 153 -9.63 1.01 4.29
C GLU A 153 -8.48 1.20 5.28
N GLY A 154 -8.19 2.46 5.61
CA GLY A 154 -7.19 2.80 6.60
C GLY A 154 -6.77 4.26 6.58
N THR A 155 -5.98 4.62 7.59
CA THR A 155 -5.51 6.00 7.81
C THR A 155 -4.17 6.20 7.12
N VAL A 156 -4.13 7.09 6.12
CA VAL A 156 -2.98 7.29 5.25
C VAL A 156 -2.65 8.78 5.09
N CYS A 157 -1.36 9.09 4.96
CA CYS A 157 -0.94 10.45 4.62
C CYS A 157 -1.25 10.77 3.15
N ARG A 158 -1.11 12.05 2.79
CA ARG A 158 -1.36 12.56 1.44
C ARG A 158 -0.66 11.77 0.33
N ASP A 159 0.63 11.47 0.48
CA ASP A 159 1.44 10.89 -0.59
C ASP A 159 1.18 9.39 -0.75
N CYS A 160 1.13 8.66 0.37
CA CYS A 160 0.72 7.26 0.41
C CYS A 160 -0.70 7.06 -0.15
N GLY A 161 -1.66 7.85 0.33
CA GLY A 161 -3.05 7.79 -0.13
C GLY A 161 -3.20 8.13 -1.61
N ARG A 162 -2.48 9.13 -2.13
CA ARG A 162 -2.45 9.43 -3.57
C ARG A 162 -1.85 8.30 -4.39
N SER A 163 -0.76 7.68 -3.93
CA SER A 163 -0.12 6.57 -4.65
C SER A 163 -1.04 5.36 -4.77
N VAL A 164 -1.66 4.95 -3.65
CA VAL A 164 -2.60 3.82 -3.60
C VAL A 164 -3.88 4.17 -4.36
N GLY A 165 -4.53 5.28 -4.03
CA GLY A 165 -5.81 5.69 -4.62
C GLY A 165 -5.73 5.89 -6.14
N ARG A 166 -4.66 6.52 -6.66
CA ARG A 166 -4.49 6.66 -8.13
C ARG A 166 -4.27 5.32 -8.82
N ASP A 167 -3.64 4.34 -8.17
CA ASP A 167 -3.49 3.00 -8.76
C ASP A 167 -4.83 2.26 -8.83
N TRP A 168 -5.57 2.27 -7.72
CA TRP A 168 -6.88 1.64 -7.62
C TRP A 168 -7.90 2.26 -8.56
N GLN A 169 -7.88 3.59 -8.69
CA GLN A 169 -8.69 4.33 -9.64
C GLN A 169 -8.31 4.00 -11.09
N SER A 170 -7.01 3.93 -11.42
CA SER A 170 -6.56 3.52 -12.76
C SER A 170 -7.09 2.13 -13.13
N ARG A 171 -7.00 1.16 -12.21
CA ARG A 171 -7.48 -0.21 -12.45
C ARG A 171 -8.99 -0.26 -12.64
N THR A 172 -9.74 0.51 -11.85
CA THR A 172 -11.20 0.62 -11.94
C THR A 172 -11.61 1.26 -13.28
N LEU A 173 -10.90 2.29 -13.74
CA LEU A 173 -11.11 2.94 -15.03
C LEU A 173 -10.71 2.10 -16.25
N ILE A 174 -9.99 0.99 -16.10
CA ILE A 174 -9.64 0.12 -17.24
C ILE A 174 -10.47 -1.16 -17.21
N ALA A 175 -10.58 -1.76 -16.02
CA ALA A 175 -11.19 -3.06 -15.84
C ALA A 175 -12.69 -2.99 -15.49
N GLY A 176 -13.24 -1.80 -15.28
CA GLY A 176 -14.61 -1.61 -14.82
C GLY A 176 -15.69 -1.65 -15.89
N TRP A 177 -15.36 -1.61 -17.19
CA TRP A 177 -16.34 -1.36 -18.26
C TRP A 177 -16.95 -2.61 -18.90
N TRP A 178 -16.42 -3.79 -18.61
CA TRP A 178 -16.68 -5.02 -19.37
C TRP A 178 -17.98 -5.76 -19.02
N GLY A 179 -19.04 -5.05 -18.58
CA GLY A 179 -20.34 -5.69 -18.28
C GLY A 179 -21.54 -4.74 -18.44
N MET A 180 -22.73 -5.29 -18.65
CA MET A 180 -23.95 -4.54 -19.01
C MET A 180 -24.39 -3.50 -17.96
N ILE A 181 -24.34 -3.85 -16.67
CA ILE A 181 -24.69 -2.95 -15.54
C ILE A 181 -23.46 -2.11 -15.11
N SER A 182 -22.30 -2.40 -15.68
CA SER A 182 -21.03 -1.90 -15.18
C SER A 182 -20.84 -0.40 -15.40
N LEU A 183 -21.54 0.22 -16.36
CA LEU A 183 -21.47 1.68 -16.58
C LEU A 183 -21.83 2.47 -15.31
N PHE A 184 -23.01 2.21 -14.73
CA PHE A 184 -23.49 2.93 -13.54
C PHE A 184 -22.67 2.60 -12.29
N VAL A 185 -22.43 1.30 -12.08
CA VAL A 185 -21.73 0.81 -10.90
C VAL A 185 -20.27 1.25 -10.90
N ASN A 186 -19.58 1.20 -12.04
CA ASN A 186 -18.21 1.70 -12.16
C ASN A 186 -18.16 3.20 -11.92
N SER A 187 -19.11 3.96 -12.47
CA SER A 187 -19.20 5.41 -12.27
C SER A 187 -19.33 5.78 -10.79
N TYR A 188 -20.13 5.03 -10.03
CA TYR A 188 -20.23 5.18 -8.58
C TYR A 188 -18.88 4.97 -7.88
N TYR A 189 -18.15 3.88 -8.15
CA TYR A 189 -16.84 3.66 -7.50
C TYR A 189 -15.78 4.66 -7.92
N VAL A 190 -15.80 5.06 -9.19
CA VAL A 190 -14.92 6.12 -9.70
C VAL A 190 -15.18 7.41 -8.93
N LEU A 191 -16.44 7.80 -8.72
CA LEU A 191 -16.79 8.99 -7.98
C LEU A 191 -16.41 8.87 -6.50
N ALA A 192 -16.74 7.75 -5.85
CA ALA A 192 -16.41 7.50 -4.46
C ALA A 192 -14.90 7.61 -4.20
N ASN A 193 -14.06 6.91 -4.96
CA ASN A 193 -12.60 7.02 -4.85
C ASN A 193 -12.07 8.43 -5.15
N THR A 194 -12.75 9.17 -6.03
CA THR A 194 -12.37 10.54 -6.38
C THR A 194 -12.62 11.47 -5.20
N VAL A 195 -13.74 11.33 -4.49
CA VAL A 195 -14.05 12.09 -3.26
C VAL A 195 -13.00 11.81 -2.17
N GLU A 196 -12.65 10.53 -1.96
CA GLU A 196 -11.59 10.12 -1.02
C GLU A 196 -10.23 10.74 -1.39
N LEU A 197 -9.88 10.71 -2.68
CA LEU A 197 -8.67 11.35 -3.18
C LEU A 197 -8.71 12.88 -3.00
N PHE A 198 -9.86 13.51 -3.17
CA PHE A 198 -10.06 14.94 -2.93
C PHE A 198 -9.86 15.31 -1.45
N GLY A 199 -10.35 14.49 -0.52
CA GLY A 199 -10.11 14.67 0.91
C GLY A 199 -8.63 14.71 1.28
N LEU A 200 -7.76 14.01 0.54
CA LEU A 200 -6.32 14.02 0.75
C LEU A 200 -5.61 15.28 0.21
N PHE A 201 -6.24 16.09 -0.64
CA PHE A 201 -5.60 17.32 -1.14
C PHE A 201 -5.46 18.40 -0.08
N GLY A 202 -6.34 18.42 0.93
CA GLY A 202 -6.29 19.40 2.03
C GLY A 202 -5.24 19.10 3.09
N LEU A 203 -4.56 17.95 3.04
CA LEU A 203 -3.52 17.59 3.99
C LEU A 203 -2.20 18.30 3.68
N ASP A 204 -1.47 18.70 4.72
CA ASP A 204 -0.12 19.24 4.61
C ASP A 204 0.90 18.20 4.15
N ARG A 205 2.15 18.63 3.94
CA ARG A 205 3.23 17.73 3.53
C ARG A 205 3.44 16.66 4.61
N PRO A 206 3.51 15.37 4.23
CA PRO A 206 3.79 14.33 5.22
C PRO A 206 5.13 14.61 5.87
N ASP A 207 5.10 14.79 7.18
CA ASP A 207 6.25 14.84 8.05
C ASP A 207 6.31 13.56 8.89
N ARG A 208 7.51 13.05 9.14
CA ARG A 208 7.70 11.77 9.82
C ARG A 208 8.70 11.93 10.95
N ASP A 209 8.30 11.51 12.13
CA ASP A 209 9.22 11.25 13.23
C ASP A 209 10.06 9.98 12.93
N PRO A 210 11.40 10.10 12.88
CA PRO A 210 12.30 8.95 12.70
C PRO A 210 12.12 7.83 13.74
N ALA A 211 11.65 8.16 14.94
CA ALA A 211 11.44 7.18 16.01
C ALA A 211 10.18 6.31 15.81
N THR A 212 9.24 6.74 14.98
CA THR A 212 8.00 5.98 14.72
C THR A 212 8.31 4.70 13.93
N ALA A 213 8.01 3.53 14.50
CA ALA A 213 8.11 2.29 13.75
C ALA A 213 6.96 2.17 12.74
N SER A 214 7.28 1.78 11.50
CA SER A 214 6.28 1.58 10.45
C SER A 214 6.84 0.67 9.34
N PRO A 215 5.97 0.10 8.48
CA PRO A 215 6.41 -0.80 7.43
C PRO A 215 7.39 -0.18 6.42
N LEU A 216 7.16 1.06 5.98
CA LEU A 216 8.07 1.78 5.08
C LEU A 216 8.74 2.93 5.81
N PRO A 217 10.04 3.20 5.58
CA PRO A 217 10.77 4.31 6.20
C PRO A 217 10.40 5.69 5.63
N ALA A 218 9.78 5.75 4.45
CA ALA A 218 9.38 6.98 3.78
C ALA A 218 7.99 6.86 3.15
N PRO A 219 7.29 7.98 2.88
CA PRO A 219 6.05 7.97 2.12
C PRO A 219 6.23 7.34 0.74
N LEU A 220 5.20 6.64 0.25
CA LEU A 220 5.20 6.12 -1.11
C LEU A 220 5.25 7.27 -2.11
N ASP A 221 6.08 7.09 -3.15
CA ASP A 221 6.14 8.04 -4.26
C ASP A 221 4.74 8.28 -4.87
N PRO A 222 4.27 9.54 -4.89
CA PRO A 222 3.03 9.88 -5.55
C PRO A 222 3.10 9.55 -7.03
N LYS A 223 2.25 8.62 -7.46
CA LYS A 223 2.09 8.27 -8.88
C LYS A 223 1.60 9.48 -9.70
N PRO A 224 2.03 9.67 -10.96
CA PRO A 224 1.55 10.74 -11.82
C PRO A 224 0.02 10.70 -12.00
N PRO A 225 -0.62 11.85 -12.28
CA PRO A 225 -2.07 11.95 -12.37
C PRO A 225 -2.64 11.08 -13.50
N LEU A 226 -3.90 10.67 -13.35
CA LEU A 226 -4.59 9.73 -14.25
C LEU A 226 -4.68 10.23 -15.69
N ILE A 227 -4.88 11.53 -15.89
CA ILE A 227 -4.93 12.17 -17.21
C ILE A 227 -3.66 11.89 -18.01
N LEU A 228 -2.50 11.96 -17.36
CA LEU A 228 -1.21 11.68 -18.01
C LEU A 228 -1.04 10.19 -18.38
N ARG A 229 -1.82 9.29 -17.76
CA ARG A 229 -1.76 7.84 -17.99
C ARG A 229 -2.76 7.36 -19.03
N LEU A 230 -3.94 7.97 -19.10
CA LEU A 230 -5.03 7.55 -20.00
C LEU A 230 -5.15 8.43 -21.25
N GLY A 231 -4.55 9.63 -21.24
CA GLY A 231 -4.52 10.55 -22.38
C GLY A 231 -4.09 9.88 -23.68
N PRO A 232 -2.95 9.16 -23.73
CA PRO A 232 -2.50 8.48 -24.96
C PRO A 232 -3.51 7.46 -25.50
N LEU A 233 -4.21 6.73 -24.63
CA LEU A 233 -5.24 5.76 -25.06
C LEU A 233 -6.47 6.44 -25.64
N PHE A 234 -6.88 7.57 -25.05
CA PHE A 234 -7.96 8.39 -25.58
C PHE A 234 -7.61 8.95 -26.97
N PHE A 235 -6.39 9.46 -27.16
CA PHE A 235 -5.92 9.93 -28.47
C PHE A 235 -5.88 8.81 -29.52
N VAL A 236 -5.39 7.62 -29.16
CA VAL A 236 -5.41 6.45 -30.06
C VAL A 236 -6.84 6.05 -30.43
N ALA A 237 -7.75 5.97 -29.45
CA ALA A 237 -9.15 5.65 -29.71
C ALA A 237 -9.82 6.68 -30.62
N LEU A 238 -9.56 7.98 -30.40
CA LEU A 238 -10.04 9.06 -31.25
C LEU A 238 -9.52 8.94 -32.69
N ILE A 239 -8.22 8.68 -32.88
CA ILE A 239 -7.61 8.46 -34.20
C ILE A 239 -8.24 7.25 -34.90
N VAL A 240 -8.43 6.14 -34.19
CA VAL A 240 -9.07 4.93 -34.75
C VAL A 240 -10.50 5.24 -35.18
N VAL A 241 -11.29 5.95 -34.37
CA VAL A 241 -12.65 6.37 -34.73
C VAL A 241 -12.63 7.26 -35.97
N ILE A 242 -11.72 8.24 -36.04
CA ILE A 242 -11.57 9.12 -37.21
C ILE A 242 -11.24 8.30 -38.47
N ILE A 243 -10.31 7.34 -38.38
CA ILE A 243 -9.97 6.45 -39.50
C ILE A 243 -11.18 5.63 -39.93
N LEU A 244 -11.94 5.06 -38.98
CA LEU A 244 -13.13 4.26 -39.28
C LEU A 244 -14.24 5.09 -39.93
N VAL A 245 -14.49 6.30 -39.45
CA VAL A 245 -15.46 7.24 -40.05
C VAL A 245 -15.03 7.63 -41.47
N ASN A 246 -13.75 7.96 -41.67
CA ASN A 246 -13.22 8.32 -42.99
C ASN A 246 -13.22 7.15 -43.98
N ARG A 247 -13.09 5.90 -43.51
CA ARG A 247 -13.21 4.70 -44.34
C ARG A 247 -14.64 4.27 -44.60
N ALA A 248 -15.59 4.62 -43.74
CA ALA A 248 -17.01 4.35 -43.94
C ALA A 248 -17.69 5.43 -44.82
N GLY A 249 -17.10 6.62 -44.90
CA GLY A 249 -17.54 7.71 -45.77
C GLY A 249 -16.88 7.76 -47.15
N ALA A 250 -15.97 6.85 -47.46
CA ALA A 250 -15.30 6.67 -48.76
C ALA A 250 -15.72 5.34 -49.38
#